data_AF-A0A9R0RI09-F1
#
_entry.id   AF-A0A9R0RI09-F1
#
_cell.length_a   1.000
_cell.length_b   1.000
_cell.length_c   1.000
_cell.angle_alpha   90.00
_cell.angle_beta   90.00
_cell.angle_gamma   90.00
#
_symmetry.space_group_name_H-M   'P 1'
#
loop_
_entity.id
_entity.type
_entity.pdbx_description
1 polymer ?
#
loop_
_entity_poly.entity_id
_entity_poly.type
_entity_poly.pdbx_seq_one_letter_code
_entity_poly.pdbx_strand_id
1 'polypeptide(L)'
;MVGFFRSGNLASRVFDRQFLSPRPGATVNTVRQFYENLVPSYTIYDIDCPDYSFRKFTDDGKYLVAFSRNHQDLIVYRPIWLTFSCHEECDSHDLPANAERFDSFFKQLYSISLASSNEYICKDFFLYMECHQYGLFATSTAQSNDSSATDGAIHGVPSIEKITFYLVRQPC
;
A
#
# COMPACT_ATOMS: atom_id res chain seq x y z
N MET A 1 -26.39 28.27 13.99
CA MET A 1 -25.63 27.35 14.87
C MET A 1 -25.23 26.15 14.01
N VAL A 2 -24.04 26.17 13.42
CA VAL A 2 -23.57 25.06 12.57
C VAL A 2 -23.05 23.99 13.50
N GLY A 3 -23.83 22.92 13.69
CA GLY A 3 -23.37 21.73 14.40
C GLY A 3 -22.28 21.07 13.56
N PHE A 4 -21.03 21.16 14.00
CA PHE A 4 -20.00 20.28 13.47
C PHE A 4 -20.30 18.87 13.99
N PHE A 5 -20.92 18.05 13.16
CA PHE A 5 -20.97 16.62 13.40
C PHE A 5 -19.53 16.14 13.53
N ARG A 6 -19.11 15.76 14.75
CA ARG A 6 -17.82 15.08 14.94
C ARG A 6 -17.99 13.69 14.35
N SER A 7 -17.38 13.45 13.20
CA SER A 7 -17.27 12.10 12.65
C SER A 7 -16.67 11.17 13.71
N GLY A 8 -17.28 10.00 13.92
CA GLY A 8 -16.70 8.93 14.74
C GLY A 8 -15.41 8.36 14.12
N ASN A 9 -15.20 8.59 12.82
CA ASN A 9 -14.01 8.17 12.10
C ASN A 9 -12.80 9.02 12.53
N LEU A 10 -11.81 8.33 13.10
CA LEU A 10 -10.60 8.95 13.61
C LEU A 10 -9.74 9.58 12.50
N ALA A 11 -9.62 8.94 11.35
CA ALA A 11 -8.88 9.46 10.21
C ALA A 11 -9.52 10.77 9.70
N SER A 12 -10.85 10.81 9.55
CA SER A 12 -11.57 12.05 9.19
C SER A 12 -11.28 13.19 10.16
N ARG A 13 -11.30 12.92 11.48
CA ARG A 13 -10.98 13.93 12.51
C ARG A 13 -9.53 14.44 12.43
N VAL A 14 -8.59 13.60 12.00
CA VAL A 14 -7.19 13.99 11.80
C VAL A 14 -7.06 14.85 10.53
N PHE A 15 -7.66 14.44 9.42
CA PHE A 15 -7.65 15.22 8.17
C PHE A 15 -8.33 16.57 8.32
N ASP A 16 -9.53 16.64 8.90
CA ASP A 16 -10.24 17.90 9.16
C ASP A 16 -9.37 18.88 9.95
N ARG A 17 -8.55 18.40 10.89
CA ARG A 17 -7.62 19.23 11.66
C ARG A 17 -6.37 19.67 10.90
N GLN A 18 -5.93 18.92 9.88
CA GLN A 18 -4.85 19.37 8.99
C GLN A 18 -5.30 20.51 8.08
N PHE A 19 -6.58 20.50 7.67
CA PHE A 19 -7.13 21.52 6.78
C PHE A 19 -7.78 22.70 7.51
N LEU A 20 -8.24 22.54 8.75
CA LEU A 20 -8.94 23.58 9.52
C LEU A 20 -8.07 24.14 10.66
N SER A 21 -7.92 25.46 10.69
CA SER A 21 -7.28 26.13 11.83
C SER A 21 -8.18 26.07 13.07
N PRO A 22 -7.65 25.66 14.25
CA PRO A 22 -8.41 25.65 15.48
C PRO A 22 -8.79 27.08 15.89
N ARG A 23 -9.88 27.21 16.65
CA ARG A 23 -10.28 28.52 17.21
C ARG A 23 -9.14 29.11 18.06
N PRO A 24 -8.94 30.43 18.05
CA PRO A 24 -7.95 31.08 18.91
C PRO A 24 -8.09 30.62 20.37
N GLY A 25 -6.98 30.23 21.00
CA GLY A 25 -6.96 29.74 22.39
C GLY A 25 -7.33 28.27 22.60
N ALA A 26 -7.72 27.53 21.56
CA ALA A 26 -8.09 26.11 21.68
C ALA A 26 -6.92 25.13 21.45
N THR A 27 -5.71 25.62 21.15
CA THR A 27 -4.56 24.82 20.70
C THR A 27 -4.17 23.74 21.72
N VAL A 28 -4.04 24.10 23.00
CA VAL A 28 -3.62 23.17 24.07
C VAL A 28 -4.62 22.01 24.24
N ASN A 29 -5.91 22.32 24.25
CA ASN A 29 -6.96 21.30 24.35
C ASN A 29 -7.04 20.42 23.09
N THR A 30 -6.70 20.98 21.93
CA THR A 30 -6.68 20.24 20.66
C THR A 30 -5.52 19.24 20.62
N VAL A 31 -4.33 19.66 21.07
CA VAL A 31 -3.13 18.80 21.20
C VAL A 31 -3.33 17.69 22.22
N ARG A 32 -3.97 17.97 23.36
CA ARG A 32 -4.28 16.95 24.38
C ARG A 32 -5.34 15.92 23.94
N GLN A 33 -6.10 16.22 22.89
CA GLN A 33 -7.01 15.28 22.24
C GLN A 33 -6.34 14.52 21.08
N PHE A 34 -5.01 14.57 20.98
CA PHE A 34 -4.25 13.78 20.03
C PHE A 34 -4.22 12.32 20.51
N TYR A 35 -4.48 11.40 19.60
CA TYR A 35 -4.25 9.99 19.88
C TYR A 35 -2.75 9.78 19.69
N GLU A 36 -2.03 9.45 20.77
CA GLU A 36 -0.59 9.15 20.68
C GLU A 36 -0.31 7.98 19.72
N ASN A 37 -1.29 7.07 19.57
CA ASN A 37 -1.22 5.92 18.69
C ASN A 37 -2.54 5.71 17.94
N LEU A 38 -2.46 5.51 16.62
CA LEU A 38 -3.54 4.97 15.80
C LEU A 38 -3.37 3.45 15.73
N VAL A 39 -4.21 2.71 16.45
CA VAL A 39 -4.22 1.25 16.36
C VAL A 39 -5.32 0.79 15.39
N PRO A 40 -5.11 -0.32 14.66
CA PRO A 40 -6.19 -0.92 13.88
C PRO A 40 -7.40 -1.21 14.79
N SER A 41 -8.57 -0.72 14.40
CA SER A 41 -9.81 -0.88 15.18
C SER A 41 -10.66 -2.06 14.71
N TYR A 42 -10.40 -2.57 13.51
CA TYR A 42 -11.20 -3.63 12.89
C TYR A 42 -10.39 -4.40 11.84
N THR A 43 -10.67 -5.69 11.67
CA THR A 43 -10.11 -6.54 10.60
C THR A 43 -11.27 -7.15 9.84
N ILE A 44 -11.29 -6.93 8.52
CA ILE A 44 -12.29 -7.52 7.62
C ILE A 44 -11.70 -8.79 7.03
N TYR A 45 -12.45 -9.87 7.09
CA TYR A 45 -12.08 -11.19 6.55
C TYR A 45 -12.82 -11.47 5.25
N ASP A 46 -12.40 -12.52 4.54
CA ASP A 46 -13.06 -13.04 3.34
C ASP A 46 -13.28 -12.00 2.23
N ILE A 47 -12.39 -11.01 2.15
CA ILE A 47 -12.37 -10.03 1.08
C ILE A 47 -12.08 -10.74 -0.24
N ASP A 48 -12.92 -10.50 -1.25
CA ASP A 48 -12.62 -10.87 -2.63
C ASP A 48 -11.43 -10.03 -3.13
N CYS A 49 -10.24 -10.60 -2.98
CA CYS A 49 -8.96 -9.97 -3.30
C CYS A 49 -8.40 -10.60 -4.57
N PRO A 50 -7.93 -9.78 -5.53
CA PRO A 50 -7.32 -10.35 -6.71
C PRO A 50 -6.02 -11.06 -6.35
N ASP A 51 -5.63 -11.91 -7.28
CA ASP A 51 -4.68 -12.95 -7.02
C ASP A 51 -3.23 -12.46 -7.15
N TYR A 52 -2.64 -12.08 -6.02
CA TYR A 52 -1.31 -11.49 -5.95
C TYR A 52 -0.35 -12.34 -5.12
N SER A 53 0.91 -12.35 -5.52
CA SER A 53 2.00 -13.04 -4.81
C SER A 53 2.72 -12.17 -3.78
N PHE A 54 2.59 -10.84 -3.90
CA PHE A 54 3.25 -9.86 -3.04
C PHE A 54 2.38 -8.61 -2.87
N ARG A 55 2.42 -7.99 -1.69
CA ARG A 55 1.74 -6.73 -1.35
C ARG A 55 2.55 -5.96 -0.30
N LYS A 56 2.92 -4.71 -0.59
CA LYS A 56 3.59 -3.81 0.36
C LYS A 56 3.17 -2.37 0.13
N PHE A 57 2.95 -1.63 1.22
CA PHE A 57 2.72 -0.20 1.15
C PHE A 57 4.01 0.58 0.84
N THR A 58 3.87 1.73 0.19
CA THR A 58 4.93 2.73 0.15
C THR A 58 5.31 3.18 1.55
N ASP A 59 6.55 3.61 1.73
CA ASP A 59 7.04 4.11 3.02
C ASP A 59 6.25 5.36 3.47
N ASP A 60 5.69 6.13 2.53
CA ASP A 60 4.79 7.26 2.80
C ASP A 60 3.31 6.87 2.93
N GLY A 61 2.98 5.58 2.79
CA GLY A 61 1.63 5.02 2.94
C GLY A 61 0.63 5.39 1.84
N LYS A 62 1.04 6.13 0.81
CA LYS A 62 0.13 6.61 -0.24
C LYS A 62 -0.30 5.55 -1.25
N TYR A 63 0.51 4.52 -1.46
CA TYR A 63 0.22 3.49 -2.45
C TYR A 63 0.43 2.10 -1.88
N LEU A 64 -0.38 1.16 -2.35
CA LEU A 64 -0.15 -0.26 -2.18
C LEU A 64 0.44 -0.81 -3.48
N VAL A 65 1.62 -1.41 -3.39
CA VAL A 65 2.31 -2.06 -4.50
C VAL A 65 2.10 -3.56 -4.42
N ALA A 66 1.73 -4.17 -5.53
CA ALA A 66 1.51 -5.60 -5.65
C ALA A 66 2.18 -6.17 -6.89
N PHE A 67 2.46 -7.48 -6.85
CA PHE A 67 2.87 -8.25 -8.03
C PHE A 67 1.78 -9.22 -8.43
N SER A 68 1.57 -9.37 -9.74
CA SER A 68 0.70 -10.42 -10.27
C SER A 68 1.15 -11.81 -9.79
N ARG A 69 0.24 -12.79 -9.74
CA ARG A 69 0.57 -14.17 -9.33
C ARG A 69 1.77 -14.77 -10.07
N ASN A 70 1.91 -14.47 -11.35
CA ASN A 70 3.03 -14.93 -12.18
C ASN A 70 4.33 -14.12 -12.01
N HIS A 71 4.37 -13.14 -11.10
CA HIS A 71 5.50 -12.24 -10.86
C HIS A 71 5.98 -11.51 -12.12
N GLN A 72 5.08 -11.09 -13.01
CA GLN A 72 5.47 -10.39 -14.25
C GLN A 72 5.02 -8.93 -14.26
N ASP A 73 3.92 -8.63 -13.61
CA ASP A 73 3.35 -7.30 -13.58
C ASP A 73 3.53 -6.65 -12.22
N LEU A 74 4.01 -5.41 -12.24
CA LEU A 74 3.92 -4.47 -11.13
C LEU A 74 2.59 -3.75 -11.20
N ILE A 75 1.83 -3.82 -10.12
CA ILE A 75 0.50 -3.23 -10.01
C ILE A 75 0.49 -2.25 -8.85
N VAL A 76 -0.03 -1.04 -9.10
CA VAL A 76 -0.06 0.03 -8.10
C VAL A 76 -1.49 0.45 -7.82
N TYR A 77 -1.84 0.45 -6.54
CA TYR A 77 -3.14 0.81 -6.02
C TYR A 77 -3.07 2.08 -5.18
N ARG A 78 -4.08 2.94 -5.31
CA ARG A 78 -4.35 4.04 -4.40
C ARG A 78 -5.35 3.59 -3.34
N PRO A 79 -5.02 3.65 -2.05
CA PRO A 79 -6.00 3.50 -0.99
C PRO A 79 -7.08 4.58 -1.15
N ILE A 80 -8.34 4.16 -1.23
CA ILE A 80 -9.50 5.05 -1.32
C ILE A 80 -10.29 5.07 -0.02
N TRP A 81 -9.59 4.83 1.11
CA TRP A 81 -10.09 4.73 2.48
C TRP A 81 -11.56 5.09 2.59
N LEU A 82 -12.41 4.10 2.82
CA LEU A 82 -13.82 4.37 3.05
C LEU A 82 -13.90 5.45 4.14
N THR A 83 -14.34 6.66 3.76
CA THR A 83 -14.93 7.63 4.70
C THR A 83 -16.28 7.06 5.13
N PHE A 84 -16.25 5.87 5.73
CA PHE A 84 -17.39 5.35 6.44
C PHE A 84 -17.44 6.11 7.76
N SER A 85 -18.34 7.07 7.81
CA SER A 85 -18.84 7.63 9.06
C SER A 85 -20.22 7.04 9.25
N CYS A 86 -20.36 6.16 10.24
CA CYS A 86 -21.71 5.77 10.61
C CYS A 86 -22.42 6.99 11.23
N HIS A 87 -23.61 7.29 10.72
CA HIS A 87 -24.42 8.42 11.16
C HIS A 87 -25.33 8.08 12.36
N GLU A 88 -25.46 6.79 12.71
CA GLU A 88 -26.38 6.30 13.75
C GLU A 88 -25.66 5.39 14.76
N GLU A 89 -26.34 4.98 15.85
CA GLU A 89 -25.90 3.92 16.77
C GLU A 89 -25.79 2.60 16.00
N CYS A 90 -24.70 2.47 15.26
CA CYS A 90 -24.37 1.28 14.51
C CYS A 90 -23.66 0.33 15.45
N ASP A 91 -24.19 -0.89 15.51
CA ASP A 91 -23.43 -2.00 16.06
C ASP A 91 -22.07 -1.99 15.39
N SER A 92 -21.01 -2.09 16.19
CA SER A 92 -19.60 -1.83 15.82
C SER A 92 -19.04 -2.65 14.65
N HIS A 93 -19.90 -3.40 13.96
CA HIS A 93 -19.59 -4.44 12.99
C HIS A 93 -20.40 -4.34 11.68
N ASP A 94 -21.32 -3.39 11.53
CA ASP A 94 -22.05 -3.22 10.26
C ASP A 94 -21.19 -2.46 9.25
N LEU A 95 -20.49 -3.21 8.41
CA LEU A 95 -19.78 -2.68 7.25
C LEU A 95 -20.77 -2.47 6.08
N PRO A 96 -20.53 -1.49 5.20
CA PRO A 96 -21.35 -1.34 4.01
C PRO A 96 -21.22 -2.57 3.11
N ALA A 97 -22.28 -2.93 2.38
CA ALA A 97 -22.32 -4.17 1.59
C ALA A 97 -21.18 -4.30 0.57
N ASN A 98 -20.57 -3.20 0.13
CA ASN A 98 -19.44 -3.24 -0.79
C ASN A 98 -18.09 -3.53 -0.08
N ALA A 99 -18.03 -3.51 1.24
CA ALA A 99 -16.80 -3.74 2.01
C ALA A 99 -16.27 -5.17 1.89
N GLU A 100 -17.00 -6.10 1.27
CA GLU A 100 -16.51 -7.45 0.93
C GLU A 100 -15.53 -7.47 -0.25
N ARG A 101 -15.35 -6.35 -0.95
CA ARG A 101 -14.52 -6.27 -2.16
C ARG A 101 -13.25 -5.46 -1.94
N PHE A 102 -12.14 -5.93 -2.50
CA PHE A 102 -10.86 -5.23 -2.43
C PHE A 102 -10.90 -3.84 -3.08
N ASP A 103 -11.64 -3.69 -4.18
CA ASP A 103 -11.76 -2.44 -4.92
C ASP A 103 -12.51 -1.35 -4.15
N SER A 104 -13.25 -1.70 -3.10
CA SER A 104 -13.84 -0.75 -2.14
C SER A 104 -12.80 -0.05 -1.27
N PHE A 105 -11.60 -0.62 -1.14
CA PHE A 105 -10.50 -0.03 -0.36
C PHE A 105 -9.36 0.47 -1.23
N PHE A 106 -9.19 -0.10 -2.43
CA PHE A 106 -8.05 0.14 -3.28
C PHE A 106 -8.46 0.34 -4.73
N LYS A 107 -8.19 1.52 -5.27
CA LYS A 107 -8.35 1.79 -6.68
C LYS A 107 -7.06 1.47 -7.42
N GLN A 108 -7.11 0.57 -8.39
CA GLN A 108 -5.97 0.33 -9.28
C GLN A 108 -5.66 1.61 -10.07
N LEU A 109 -4.41 2.06 -10.02
CA LEU A 109 -3.93 3.19 -10.81
C LEU A 109 -3.36 2.72 -12.14
N TYR A 110 -2.46 1.74 -12.11
CA TYR A 110 -1.86 1.15 -13.30
C TYR A 110 -1.33 -0.25 -13.02
N SER A 111 -1.10 -0.99 -14.09
CA SER A 111 -0.35 -2.24 -14.15
C SER A 111 0.68 -2.12 -15.26
N ILE A 112 1.94 -2.45 -14.97
CA ILE A 112 3.01 -2.47 -15.96
C ILE A 112 3.73 -3.82 -15.92
N SER A 113 3.99 -4.38 -17.09
CA SER A 113 4.80 -5.59 -17.21
C SER A 113 6.28 -5.21 -17.04
N LEU A 114 6.92 -5.74 -16.00
CA LEU A 114 8.36 -5.58 -15.78
C LEU A 114 9.13 -6.80 -16.27
N ALA A 115 8.53 -7.98 -16.22
CA ALA A 115 9.18 -9.23 -16.63
C ALA A 115 8.40 -9.89 -17.76
N SER A 116 9.10 -10.61 -18.64
CA SER A 116 8.49 -11.34 -19.74
C SER A 116 9.03 -12.76 -19.84
N SER A 117 8.28 -13.65 -20.50
CA SER A 117 8.70 -15.04 -20.74
C SER A 117 9.09 -15.78 -19.45
N ASN A 118 10.37 -16.10 -19.26
CA ASN A 118 10.90 -16.85 -18.11
C ASN A 118 11.54 -15.94 -17.05
N GLU A 119 11.30 -14.63 -17.13
CA GLU A 119 11.71 -13.67 -16.13
C GLU A 119 10.61 -13.45 -15.08
N TYR A 120 11.04 -13.18 -13.85
CA TYR A 120 10.18 -12.94 -12.71
C TYR A 120 10.68 -11.75 -11.92
N ILE A 121 9.75 -10.92 -11.44
CA ILE A 121 10.02 -9.85 -10.48
C ILE A 121 10.50 -10.47 -9.16
N CYS A 122 11.64 -10.01 -8.67
CA CYS A 122 12.18 -10.39 -7.38
C CYS A 122 11.35 -9.76 -6.26
N LYS A 123 10.54 -10.58 -5.57
CA LYS A 123 9.68 -10.10 -4.49
C LYS A 123 10.42 -9.55 -3.27
N ASP A 124 11.67 -9.98 -3.09
CA ASP A 124 12.52 -9.58 -1.98
C ASP A 124 13.33 -8.31 -2.29
N PHE A 125 13.31 -7.84 -3.55
CA PHE A 125 14.01 -6.63 -4.00
C PHE A 125 13.04 -5.52 -4.39
N PHE A 126 12.77 -4.65 -3.42
CA PHE A 126 11.88 -3.52 -3.59
C PHE A 126 12.32 -2.35 -2.73
N LEU A 127 12.89 -1.33 -3.38
CA LEU A 127 13.48 -0.17 -2.73
C LEU A 127 12.78 1.11 -3.18
N TYR A 128 12.51 2.01 -2.24
CA TYR A 128 12.04 3.35 -2.53
C TYR A 128 13.20 4.34 -2.48
N MET A 129 13.21 5.27 -3.44
CA MET A 129 14.13 6.40 -3.42
C MET A 129 13.60 7.46 -2.43
N GLU A 130 14.50 8.19 -1.76
CA GLU A 130 14.15 9.22 -0.75
C GLU A 130 13.16 10.27 -1.24
N CYS A 131 13.12 10.56 -2.54
CA CYS A 131 12.17 11.51 -3.11
C CYS A 131 10.72 10.97 -3.21
N HIS A 132 10.48 9.70 -2.89
CA HIS A 132 9.22 8.97 -3.02
C HIS A 132 8.57 9.03 -4.42
N GLN A 133 9.31 9.50 -5.43
CA GLN A 133 8.85 9.60 -6.82
C GLN A 133 9.19 8.37 -7.65
N TYR A 134 10.14 7.54 -7.17
CA TYR A 134 10.62 6.38 -7.90
C TYR A 134 10.77 5.18 -6.98
N GLY A 135 10.41 4.01 -7.50
CA GLY A 135 10.74 2.71 -6.91
C GLY A 135 11.75 1.98 -7.79
N LEU A 136 12.72 1.31 -7.17
CA LEU A 136 13.68 0.44 -7.81
C LEU A 136 13.26 -1.02 -7.62
N PHE A 137 13.11 -1.72 -8.74
CA PHE A 137 12.70 -3.12 -8.81
C PHE A 137 13.76 -3.92 -9.55
N ALA A 138 13.76 -5.23 -9.35
CA ALA A 138 14.60 -6.15 -10.09
C ALA A 138 13.77 -7.30 -10.66
N THR A 139 14.08 -7.71 -11.88
CA THR A 139 13.65 -8.99 -12.43
C THR A 139 14.85 -9.90 -12.59
N SER A 140 14.59 -11.20 -12.61
CA SER A 140 15.61 -12.18 -12.99
C SER A 140 15.01 -13.35 -13.74
N THR A 141 15.77 -13.89 -14.70
CA THR A 141 15.43 -15.13 -15.36
C THR A 141 15.56 -16.29 -14.37
N ALA A 142 14.61 -17.22 -14.36
CA ALA A 142 14.71 -18.42 -13.52
C ALA A 142 16.05 -19.12 -13.75
N GLN A 143 16.74 -19.46 -12.65
CA GLN A 143 17.97 -20.24 -12.73
C GLN A 143 17.60 -21.62 -13.28
N SER A 144 18.20 -22.01 -14.41
CA SER A 144 18.36 -23.43 -14.69
C SER A 144 19.28 -24.00 -13.62
N ASN A 145 18.93 -25.15 -13.05
CA ASN A 145 19.73 -25.85 -12.03
C ASN A 145 21.17 -26.22 -12.47
N ASP A 146 21.56 -25.85 -13.71
CA ASP A 146 22.76 -26.31 -14.39
C ASP A 146 23.93 -25.32 -14.34
N SER A 147 23.77 -24.11 -13.77
CA SER A 147 24.92 -23.22 -13.62
C SER A 147 25.74 -23.61 -12.40
N SER A 148 26.88 -24.25 -12.61
CA SER A 148 27.93 -24.42 -11.60
C SER A 148 28.19 -23.07 -10.93
N ALA A 149 27.95 -22.99 -9.62
CA ALA A 149 28.24 -21.79 -8.86
C ALA A 149 29.70 -21.39 -9.11
N THR A 150 29.90 -20.22 -9.70
CA THR A 150 31.22 -19.62 -9.79
C THR A 150 31.77 -19.44 -8.37
N ASP A 151 33.06 -19.69 -8.18
CA ASP A 151 33.69 -19.64 -6.85
C ASP A 151 33.42 -18.27 -6.19
N GLY A 152 32.82 -18.29 -4.99
CA GLY A 152 32.35 -17.10 -4.27
C GLY A 152 30.90 -16.67 -4.51
N ALA A 153 30.12 -17.35 -5.36
CA ALA A 153 28.71 -17.02 -5.58
C ALA A 153 27.83 -17.41 -4.37
N ILE A 154 26.89 -16.53 -4.01
CA ILE A 154 25.91 -16.81 -2.96
C ILE A 154 24.83 -17.73 -3.53
N HIS A 155 24.62 -18.89 -2.88
CA HIS A 155 23.60 -19.85 -3.28
C HIS A 155 22.22 -19.20 -3.37
N GLY A 156 21.54 -19.37 -4.51
CA GLY A 156 20.20 -18.83 -4.76
C GLY A 156 20.17 -17.38 -5.26
N VAL A 157 21.31 -16.68 -5.32
CA VAL A 157 21.39 -15.35 -5.92
C VAL A 157 21.76 -15.49 -7.40
N PRO A 158 20.93 -14.98 -8.34
CA PRO A 158 21.26 -15.02 -9.76
C PRO A 158 22.50 -14.19 -10.08
N SER A 159 23.23 -14.57 -11.14
CA SER A 159 24.34 -13.76 -11.65
C SER A 159 23.82 -12.38 -12.07
N ILE A 160 24.64 -11.34 -11.92
CA ILE A 160 24.25 -9.97 -12.25
C ILE A 160 23.78 -9.81 -13.70
N GLU A 161 24.33 -10.60 -14.62
CA GLU A 161 23.93 -10.64 -16.03
C GLU A 161 22.50 -11.15 -16.26
N LYS A 162 21.94 -11.87 -15.29
CA LYS A 162 20.56 -12.36 -15.28
C LYS A 162 19.63 -11.46 -14.48
N ILE A 163 20.09 -10.31 -14.00
CA ILE A 163 19.30 -9.37 -13.21
C ILE A 163 19.11 -8.09 -14.02
N THR A 164 17.85 -7.69 -14.18
CA THR A 164 17.50 -6.39 -14.79
C THR A 164 16.89 -5.49 -13.73
N PHE A 165 17.41 -4.27 -13.60
CA PHE A 165 16.87 -3.27 -12.69
C PHE A 165 15.92 -2.31 -13.41
N TYR A 166 14.79 -2.02 -12.78
CA TYR A 166 13.77 -1.10 -13.28
C TYR A 166 13.60 0.05 -12.31
N LEU A 167 13.74 1.27 -12.83
CA LEU A 167 13.36 2.48 -12.11
C LEU A 167 11.96 2.91 -12.56
N VAL A 168 10.97 2.73 -11.71
CA VAL A 168 9.57 3.01 -12.03
C VAL A 168 9.13 4.29 -11.34
N ARG A 169 8.61 5.24 -12.12
CA ARG A 169 8.02 6.48 -11.58
C ARG A 169 6.69 6.18 -10.92
N GLN A 170 6.55 6.62 -9.67
CA GLN A 170 5.31 6.56 -8.90
C GLN A 170 4.36 7.70 -9.31
N PRO A 171 3.04 7.50 -9.21
CA PRO A 171 2.08 8.53 -9.53
C PRO A 171 2.18 9.68 -8.52
N CYS A 172 2.06 10.92 -9.00
CA CYS A 172 1.93 12.10 -8.15
C CYS A 172 0.55 12.14 -7.46
#